data_AF-A0A101WGL8-F1
#
_entry.id   AF-A0A101WGL8-F1
#
_cell.length_a   1.000
_cell.length_b   1.000
_cell.length_c   1.000
_cell.angle_alpha   90.00
_cell.angle_beta   90.00
_cell.angle_gamma   90.00
#
_symmetry.space_group_name_H-M   'P 1'
#
loop_
_entity.id
_entity.type
_entity.pdbx_description
1 polymer ?
#
loop_
_entity_poly.entity_id
_entity_poly.type
_entity_poly.pdbx_seq_one_letter_code
_entity_poly.pdbx_strand_id
1 'polypeptide(L)'
;MNRDDQDRIFSYLITSAKGCIDEPPLYGPLRLLDAYSILLGMQKREDTDEFYFELGKQIESFKNKCMGDEKQFIEGLDQALESLTNYIIYK
;
A
#
# COMPACT_ATOMS: atom_id res chain seq x y z
N MET A 1 4.51 -16.61 -4.17
CA MET A 1 4.71 -16.50 -2.71
C MET A 1 5.33 -17.79 -2.16
N ASN A 2 6.55 -17.70 -1.66
CA ASN A 2 7.25 -18.80 -0.95
C ASN A 2 7.06 -18.66 0.58
N ARG A 3 7.74 -19.51 1.39
CA ARG A 3 7.66 -19.45 2.86
C ARG A 3 8.22 -18.14 3.43
N ASP A 4 9.35 -17.67 2.92
CA ASP A 4 9.99 -16.44 3.40
C ASP A 4 9.10 -15.21 3.12
N ASP A 5 8.41 -15.20 1.98
CA ASP A 5 7.42 -14.19 1.63
C ASP A 5 6.26 -14.19 2.63
N GLN A 6 5.75 -15.37 3.00
CA GLN A 6 4.68 -15.51 4.00
C GLN A 6 5.13 -14.98 5.36
N ASP A 7 6.30 -15.41 5.84
CA ASP A 7 6.85 -14.98 7.12
C ASP A 7 7.03 -13.45 7.14
N ARG A 8 7.48 -12.86 6.03
CA ARG A 8 7.65 -11.42 5.87
C ARG A 8 6.32 -10.68 6.01
N ILE A 9 5.30 -11.01 5.22
CA ILE A 9 4.04 -10.26 5.26
C ILE A 9 3.28 -10.48 6.56
N PHE A 10 3.29 -11.70 7.13
CA PHE A 10 2.62 -11.97 8.40
C PHE A 10 3.29 -11.22 9.55
N SER A 11 4.61 -11.25 9.63
CA SER A 11 5.35 -10.48 10.64
C SER A 11 5.10 -8.98 10.49
N TYR A 12 5.11 -8.47 9.26
CA TYR A 12 4.83 -7.06 8.98
C TYR A 12 3.43 -6.65 9.45
N LEU A 13 2.40 -7.43 9.12
CA LEU A 13 1.01 -7.12 9.48
C LEU A 13 0.78 -7.14 11.00
N ILE A 14 1.30 -8.16 11.71
CA ILE A 14 1.11 -8.29 13.16
C ILE A 14 1.84 -7.17 13.92
N THR A 15 3.09 -6.88 13.54
CA THR A 15 3.86 -5.78 14.16
C THR A 15 3.26 -4.42 13.86
N SER A 16 2.80 -4.21 12.62
CA SER A 16 2.07 -3.00 12.21
C SER A 16 0.79 -2.79 13.00
N ALA A 17 0.00 -3.84 13.22
CA ALA A 17 -1.24 -3.76 13.99
C ALA A 17 -0.99 -3.29 15.43
N LYS A 18 0.10 -3.75 16.07
CA LYS A 18 0.49 -3.24 17.39
C LYS A 18 0.96 -1.78 17.33
N GLY A 19 1.75 -1.43 16.31
CA GLY A 19 2.25 -0.07 16.09
C GLY A 19 1.13 0.96 15.97
N CYS A 20 0.04 0.62 15.27
CA CYS A 20 -1.13 1.48 15.11
C CYS A 20 -1.80 1.93 16.42
N ILE A 21 -1.55 1.26 17.55
CA ILE A 21 -2.11 1.65 18.85
C ILE A 21 -1.35 2.85 19.45
N ASP A 22 -0.04 2.89 19.26
CA ASP A 22 0.84 3.84 19.95
C ASP A 22 1.38 4.94 19.00
N GLU A 23 1.22 4.79 17.69
CA GLU A 23 1.72 5.69 16.64
C GLU A 23 0.69 6.74 16.17
N PRO A 24 1.12 7.80 15.46
CA PRO A 24 0.20 8.77 14.88
C PRO A 24 -0.86 8.13 13.97
N PRO A 25 -2.11 8.64 13.93
CA PRO A 25 -3.21 8.01 13.20
C PRO A 25 -2.92 7.69 11.72
N LEU A 26 -2.13 8.52 11.03
CA LEU A 26 -1.81 8.34 9.62
C LEU A 26 -0.79 7.21 9.35
N TYR A 27 -0.12 6.70 10.39
CA TYR A 27 0.82 5.58 10.23
C TYR A 27 0.10 4.27 9.94
N GLY A 28 -1.15 4.12 10.40
CA GLY A 28 -1.99 2.97 10.03
C GLY A 28 -2.21 2.88 8.52
N PRO A 29 -2.76 3.92 7.87
CA PRO A 29 -2.83 4.03 6.42
C PRO A 29 -1.50 3.80 5.71
N LEU A 30 -0.39 4.41 6.17
CA LEU A 30 0.93 4.19 5.60
C LEU A 30 1.34 2.71 5.62
N ARG A 31 1.10 2.01 6.74
CA ARG A 31 1.41 0.58 6.87
C ARG A 31 0.57 -0.30 5.94
N LEU A 32 -0.67 0.09 5.65
CA LEU A 32 -1.50 -0.62 4.66
C LEU A 32 -0.93 -0.45 3.24
N LEU A 33 -0.44 0.74 2.90
CA LEU A 33 0.21 1.01 1.62
C LEU A 33 1.53 0.24 1.47
N ASP A 34 2.32 0.18 2.54
CA ASP A 34 3.54 -0.64 2.55
C ASP A 34 3.23 -2.14 2.44
N ALA A 35 2.18 -2.62 3.12
CA ALA A 35 1.73 -4.01 2.98
C ALA A 35 1.30 -4.32 1.53
N TYR A 36 0.64 -3.37 0.88
CA TYR A 36 0.32 -3.45 -0.55
C TYR A 36 1.59 -3.60 -1.41
N SER A 37 2.60 -2.74 -1.21
CA SER A 37 3.87 -2.81 -1.95
C SER A 37 4.62 -4.13 -1.69
N ILE A 38 4.60 -4.65 -0.46
CA ILE A 38 5.20 -5.95 -0.11
C ILE A 38 4.49 -7.07 -0.87
N LEU A 39 3.16 -7.13 -0.83
CA LEU A 39 2.35 -8.15 -1.51
C LEU A 39 2.50 -8.09 -3.02
N LEU A 40 2.56 -6.89 -3.60
CA LEU A 40 2.78 -6.67 -5.02
C LEU A 40 4.16 -7.19 -5.46
N GLY A 41 5.19 -6.98 -4.64
CA GLY A 41 6.53 -7.52 -4.87
C GLY A 41 6.61 -9.05 -4.79
N MET A 42 5.62 -9.72 -4.21
CA MET A 42 5.51 -11.19 -4.16
C MET A 42 4.74 -11.77 -5.36
N GLN A 43 4.10 -10.92 -6.15
CA GLN A 43 3.35 -11.34 -7.33
C GLN A 43 4.28 -11.61 -8.51
N LYS A 44 3.85 -12.54 -9.36
CA LYS A 44 4.45 -12.71 -10.69
C LYS A 44 3.78 -11.73 -11.65
N ARG A 45 4.58 -11.12 -12.54
CA ARG A 45 4.07 -10.07 -13.44
C ARG A 45 3.06 -10.61 -14.45
N GLU A 46 3.21 -11.87 -14.85
CA GLU A 46 2.28 -12.56 -15.74
C GLU A 46 0.91 -12.87 -15.09
N ASP A 47 0.85 -12.95 -13.77
CA ASP A 47 -0.34 -13.34 -13.01
C ASP A 47 -1.08 -12.12 -12.43
N THR A 48 -0.54 -10.92 -12.61
CA THR A 48 -1.08 -9.67 -12.02
C THR A 48 -1.19 -8.60 -13.08
N ASP A 49 -2.35 -7.95 -13.13
CA ASP A 49 -2.61 -6.87 -14.08
C ASP A 49 -1.60 -5.72 -13.90
N GLU A 50 -1.06 -5.20 -15.00
CA GLU A 50 -0.10 -4.08 -15.02
C GLU A 50 -0.67 -2.85 -14.28
N PHE A 51 -1.99 -2.67 -14.26
CA PHE A 51 -2.65 -1.64 -13.47
C PHE A 51 -2.19 -1.62 -12.00
N TYR A 52 -2.09 -2.78 -11.34
CA TYR A 52 -1.68 -2.81 -9.94
C TYR A 52 -0.21 -2.42 -9.75
N PHE A 53 0.64 -2.66 -10.75
CA PHE A 53 2.01 -2.18 -10.73
C PHE A 53 2.09 -0.66 -10.90
N GLU A 54 1.26 -0.08 -11.77
CA GLU A 54 1.16 1.39 -11.91
C GLU A 54 0.54 2.05 -10.66
N LEU A 55 -0.48 1.44 -10.06
CA LEU A 55 -1.05 1.90 -8.79
C LEU A 55 -0.01 1.86 -7.67
N GLY A 56 0.84 0.83 -7.63
CA GLY A 56 1.99 0.77 -6.72
C GLY A 56 2.95 1.93 -6.90
N LYS A 57 3.31 2.30 -8.14
CA LYS A 57 4.17 3.47 -8.41
C LYS A 57 3.51 4.77 -7.96
N GLN A 58 2.21 4.92 -8.18
CA GLN A 58 1.44 6.07 -7.70
C GLN A 58 1.53 6.16 -6.16
N ILE A 59 1.30 5.06 -5.45
CA ILE A 59 1.39 4.96 -3.99
C ILE A 59 2.78 5.35 -3.47
N GLU A 60 3.84 4.81 -4.06
CA GLU A 60 5.22 5.13 -3.66
C GLU A 60 5.55 6.62 -3.80
N SER A 61 4.92 7.32 -4.76
CA SER A 61 5.17 8.75 -4.98
C SER A 61 4.69 9.66 -3.85
N PHE A 62 3.64 9.27 -3.11
CA PHE A 62 3.05 10.09 -2.05
C PHE A 62 3.19 9.51 -0.64
N LYS A 63 3.46 8.21 -0.46
CA LYS A 63 3.37 7.58 0.87
C LYS A 63 4.26 8.24 1.95
N ASN A 64 5.45 8.71 1.57
CA ASN A 64 6.39 9.38 2.49
C ASN A 64 5.91 10.78 2.93
N LYS A 65 4.89 11.34 2.28
CA LYS A 65 4.27 12.62 2.67
C LYS A 65 3.55 12.52 4.01
N CYS A 66 3.20 11.31 4.46
CA CYS A 66 2.60 11.06 5.77
C CYS A 66 3.32 11.76 6.94
N MET A 67 4.63 12.01 6.85
CA MET A 67 5.43 12.62 7.92
C MET A 67 5.65 14.14 7.76
N GLY A 68 5.44 14.70 6.57
CA GLY A 68 5.85 16.08 6.25
C GLY A 68 4.79 16.94 5.56
N ASP A 69 3.75 16.31 5.02
CA ASP A 69 2.61 16.98 4.38
C ASP A 69 1.40 16.04 4.40
N GLU A 70 0.69 16.03 5.53
CA GLU A 70 -0.50 15.18 5.74
C GLU A 70 -1.57 15.43 4.67
N LYS A 71 -1.70 16.67 4.21
CA LYS A 71 -2.65 17.04 3.17
C LYS A 71 -2.31 16.35 1.85
N GLN A 72 -1.06 16.43 1.40
CA GLN A 72 -0.62 15.71 0.18
C GLN A 72 -0.73 14.20 0.34
N PHE A 73 -0.54 13.66 1.54
CA PHE A 73 -0.73 12.23 1.79
C PHE A 73 -2.20 11.82 1.60
N ILE A 74 -3.14 12.58 2.16
CA ILE A 74 -4.59 12.32 2.02
C ILE A 74 -5.04 12.50 0.56
N GLU A 75 -4.60 13.58 -0.11
CA GLU A 75 -4.89 13.79 -1.53
C GLU A 75 -4.36 12.64 -2.40
N GLY A 76 -3.18 12.11 -2.07
CA GLY A 76 -2.61 10.94 -2.73
C GLY A 76 -3.45 9.67 -2.52
N LEU A 77 -3.97 9.46 -1.32
CA LEU A 77 -4.91 8.35 -1.03
C LEU A 77 -6.19 8.47 -1.85
N ASP A 78 -6.77 9.67 -1.94
CA ASP A 78 -7.98 9.93 -2.71
C ASP A 78 -7.76 9.63 -4.20
N GLN A 79 -6.62 10.06 -4.75
CA GLN A 79 -6.26 9.77 -6.15
C GLN A 79 -6.02 8.27 -6.39
N ALA A 80 -5.42 7.55 -5.45
CA ALA A 80 -5.22 6.11 -5.57
C ALA A 80 -6.57 5.36 -5.55
N LEU A 81 -7.50 5.81 -4.72
CA LEU A 81 -8.86 5.27 -4.65
C LEU A 81 -9.65 5.54 -5.94
N GLU A 82 -9.52 6.73 -6.52
CA GLU A 82 -10.10 7.07 -7.81
C GLU A 82 -9.56 6.17 -8.93
N SER A 83 -8.23 6.01 -9.02
CA SER A 83 -7.58 5.09 -9.97
C SER A 83 -8.13 3.67 -9.85
N LEU A 84 -8.22 3.15 -8.62
CA LEU A 84 -8.73 1.81 -8.34
C LEU A 84 -10.21 1.66 -8.72
N THR A 85 -11.02 2.65 -8.36
CA THR A 85 -12.46 2.64 -8.64
C THR A 85 -12.72 2.65 -10.15
N ASN A 86 -12.03 3.51 -10.89
CA ASN A 86 -12.13 3.58 -12.35
C ASN A 86 -11.71 2.25 -12.98
N TYR A 87 -10.59 1.67 -12.55
CA TYR A 87 -10.14 0.38 -13.07
C TYR A 87 -11.15 -0.75 -12.80
N ILE A 88 -11.76 -0.80 -11.61
CA ILE A 88 -12.75 -1.84 -11.28
C ILE A 88 -14.06 -1.67 -12.06
N ILE A 89 -14.55 -0.43 -12.21
CA ILE A 89 -15.82 -0.15 -12.88
C ILE A 89 -15.74 -0.37 -14.40
N TYR A 90 -14.61 0.02 -15.01
CA TYR A 90 -14.42 -0.03 -16.47
C TYR A 90 -13.63 -1.25 -16.93
N LYS A 91 -13.50 -2.28 -16.09
CA LYS A 91 -12.82 -3.54 -16.40
C LYS A 91 -13.56 -4.41 -17.40
#